data_AF-A0A7C7SPW1-F1
#
_entry.id   AF-A0A7C7SPW1-F1
#
_cell.length_a   1.000
_cell.length_b   1.000
_cell.length_c   1.000
_cell.angle_alpha   90.00
_cell.angle_beta   90.00
_cell.angle_gamma   90.00
#
_symmetry.space_group_name_H-M   'P 1'
#
loop_
_entity.id
_entity.type
_entity.pdbx_description
1 polymer ?
#
loop_
_entity_poly.entity_id
_entity_poly.type
_entity_poly.pdbx_seq_one_letter_code
_entity_poly.pdbx_strand_id
1 'polypeptide(L)'
;MSILYCNCTYAKVVPPEVKKDVLRRLSDSGQAFDAVADLCDMSARKDPALQKIADGGCTKIAACYPRAVKWLFHAAGTPLPADGVEVLNMREDSADDVIKELLA
;
A
#
# COMPACT_ATOMS: atom_id res chain seq x y z
N MET A 1 -9.39 -7.61 8.33
CA MET A 1 -8.98 -6.30 7.80
C MET A 1 -7.46 -6.26 7.82
N SER A 2 -6.79 -6.36 6.66
CA SER A 2 -5.33 -6.24 6.60
C SER A 2 -4.94 -4.92 5.92
N ILE A 3 -3.99 -4.22 6.53
CA ILE A 3 -3.39 -2.99 6.00
C ILE A 3 -2.09 -3.38 5.29
N LEU A 4 -1.89 -2.87 4.09
CA LEU A 4 -0.63 -3.00 3.35
C LEU A 4 0.05 -1.64 3.23
N TYR A 5 1.32 -1.58 3.62
CA TYR A 5 2.17 -0.40 3.45
C TYR A 5 3.26 -0.65 2.42
N CYS A 6 3.37 0.22 1.42
CA CYS A 6 4.44 0.21 0.42
C CYS A 6 5.47 1.31 0.72
N ASN A 7 6.72 0.92 0.96
CA ASN A 7 7.78 1.86 1.34
C ASN A 7 8.35 2.68 0.16
N CYS A 8 8.01 2.35 -1.08
CA CYS A 8 8.49 3.02 -2.30
C CYS A 8 10.01 3.31 -2.23
N THR A 9 10.79 2.25 -2.05
CA THR A 9 12.24 2.35 -1.81
C THR A 9 12.99 2.70 -3.11
N TYR A 10 12.54 2.16 -4.24
CA TYR A 10 13.19 2.34 -5.53
C TYR A 10 12.65 3.54 -6.31
N ALA A 11 11.34 3.60 -6.54
CA ALA A 11 10.74 4.62 -7.39
C ALA A 11 10.79 6.03 -6.77
N LYS A 12 10.84 6.12 -5.42
CA LYS A 12 11.00 7.38 -4.66
C LYS A 12 9.99 8.48 -5.05
N VAL A 13 8.79 8.08 -5.46
CA VAL A 13 7.72 9.00 -5.84
C VAL A 13 6.88 9.47 -4.65
N VAL A 14 7.02 8.82 -3.50
CA VAL A 14 6.38 9.20 -2.24
C VAL A 14 7.34 10.09 -1.44
N PRO A 15 6.92 11.26 -0.94
CA PRO A 15 7.74 12.12 -0.10
C PRO A 15 8.33 11.37 1.10
N PRO A 16 9.66 11.47 1.37
CA PRO A 16 10.31 10.71 2.43
C PRO A 16 9.73 10.96 3.83
N GLU A 17 9.31 12.18 4.12
CA GLU A 17 8.70 12.57 5.39
C GLU A 17 7.33 11.93 5.57
N VAL A 18 6.48 11.91 4.54
CA VAL A 18 5.14 11.32 4.60
C VAL A 18 5.24 9.84 4.89
N LYS A 19 6.02 9.09 4.10
CA LYS A 19 6.11 7.63 4.27
C LYS A 19 6.72 7.23 5.61
N LYS A 20 7.71 7.98 6.10
CA LYS A 20 8.31 7.74 7.41
C LYS A 20 7.33 8.00 8.54
N ASP A 21 6.57 9.09 8.48
CA ASP A 21 5.61 9.41 9.54
C ASP A 21 4.41 8.46 9.54
N VAL A 22 3.88 8.11 8.37
CA VAL A 22 2.85 7.06 8.22
C VAL A 22 3.34 5.74 8.81
N LEU A 23 4.52 5.25 8.40
CA LEU A 23 5.05 3.99 8.92
C LEU A 23 5.24 4.01 10.44
N ARG A 24 5.79 5.11 10.97
CA ARG A 24 5.98 5.28 12.41
C ARG A 24 4.64 5.22 13.16
N ARG A 25 3.66 6.02 12.74
CA ARG A 25 2.35 6.09 13.40
C ARG A 25 1.54 4.79 13.25
N LEU A 26 1.66 4.11 12.11
CA LEU A 26 1.07 2.80 11.92
C LEU A 26 1.70 1.76 12.87
N SER A 27 3.03 1.81 13.05
CA SER A 27 3.73 0.96 14.02
C SER A 27 3.34 1.29 15.47
N ASP A 28 3.25 2.58 15.81
CA ASP A 28 2.86 3.06 17.14
C ASP A 28 1.39 2.70 17.48
N SER A 29 0.54 2.50 16.47
CA SER A 29 -0.88 2.13 16.66
C SER A 29 -1.09 0.72 17.21
N GLY A 30 -0.10 -0.17 17.07
CA GLY A 30 -0.22 -1.59 17.42
C GLY A 30 -1.15 -2.42 16.51
N GLN A 31 -1.74 -1.81 15.47
CA GLN A 31 -2.53 -2.53 14.47
C GLN A 31 -1.62 -3.42 13.62
N ALA A 32 -2.06 -4.65 13.34
CA ALA A 32 -1.35 -5.53 12.43
C ALA A 32 -1.38 -4.99 10.98
N PHE A 33 -0.23 -4.94 10.33
CA PHE A 33 -0.09 -4.54 8.93
C PHE A 33 1.07 -5.29 8.27
N ASP A 34 0.98 -5.45 6.95
CA ASP A 34 2.06 -5.96 6.12
C ASP A 34 2.84 -4.80 5.49
N ALA A 35 4.16 -4.91 5.43
CA ALA A 35 5.01 -3.91 4.80
C ALA A 35 5.84 -4.53 3.67
N VAL A 36 5.91 -3.84 2.54
CA VAL A 36 6.72 -4.24 1.38
C VAL A 36 7.66 -3.12 0.97
N ALA A 37 8.82 -3.48 0.43
CA ALA A 37 9.78 -2.50 -0.06
C ALA A 37 9.24 -1.71 -1.25
N ASP A 38 8.71 -2.42 -2.27
CA ASP A 38 8.25 -1.85 -3.53
C ASP A 38 7.20 -2.75 -4.20
N LEU A 39 5.95 -2.30 -4.26
CA LEU A 39 4.91 -2.97 -5.05
C LEU A 39 5.24 -3.02 -6.54
N CYS A 40 5.96 -2.02 -7.06
CA CYS A 40 6.36 -1.99 -8.46
C CYS A 40 7.37 -3.08 -8.81
N ASP A 41 8.29 -3.41 -7.89
CA ASP A 41 9.24 -4.51 -8.06
C ASP A 41 8.52 -5.87 -8.02
N MET A 42 7.67 -6.07 -7.00
CA MET A 42 6.85 -7.28 -6.88
C MET A 42 6.00 -7.53 -8.13
N SER A 43 5.41 -6.46 -8.68
CA SER A 43 4.61 -6.53 -9.91
C SER A 43 5.47 -6.90 -11.12
N ALA A 44 6.64 -6.27 -11.29
CA ALA A 44 7.55 -6.53 -12.39
C ALA A 44 7.99 -8.01 -12.46
N ARG A 45 8.18 -8.65 -11.29
CA ARG A 45 8.54 -10.07 -11.19
C ARG A 45 7.37 -11.03 -11.01
N LYS A 46 6.13 -10.53 -11.07
CA LYS A 46 4.89 -11.30 -10.82
C LYS A 46 4.97 -12.12 -9.53
N ASP A 47 5.36 -11.47 -8.43
CA ASP A 47 5.52 -12.12 -7.14
C ASP A 47 4.22 -12.83 -6.69
N PRO A 48 4.26 -14.14 -6.40
CA PRO A 48 3.10 -14.86 -5.84
C PRO A 48 2.53 -14.25 -4.55
N ALA A 49 3.30 -13.47 -3.81
CA ALA A 49 2.81 -12.76 -2.63
C ALA A 49 1.74 -11.71 -2.97
N LEU A 50 1.71 -11.15 -4.19
CA LEU A 50 0.64 -10.23 -4.61
C LEU A 50 -0.72 -10.93 -4.64
N GLN A 51 -0.78 -12.20 -5.08
CA GLN A 51 -2.01 -12.98 -5.04
C GLN A 51 -2.50 -13.16 -3.61
N LYS A 52 -1.59 -13.48 -2.67
CA LYS A 52 -1.93 -13.63 -1.25
C LYS A 52 -2.46 -12.34 -0.63
N ILE A 53 -1.91 -11.20 -1.03
CA ILE A 53 -2.38 -9.88 -0.59
C ILE A 53 -3.78 -9.61 -1.14
N ALA A 54 -4.01 -9.87 -2.43
CA ALA A 54 -5.31 -9.69 -3.07
C ALA A 54 -6.39 -10.60 -2.47
N ASP A 55 -6.06 -11.87 -2.21
CA ASP A 55 -6.99 -12.87 -1.65
C ASP A 55 -7.17 -12.73 -0.13
N GLY A 56 -6.17 -12.23 0.58
CA GLY A 56 -6.10 -12.20 2.04
C GLY A 56 -7.05 -11.21 2.72
N GLY A 57 -7.96 -10.59 1.97
CA GLY A 57 -8.88 -9.58 2.51
C GLY A 57 -8.16 -8.31 2.94
N CYS A 58 -7.12 -7.91 2.22
CA CYS A 58 -6.52 -6.58 2.35
C CYS A 58 -7.59 -5.55 1.99
N THR A 59 -7.84 -4.60 2.89
CA THR A 59 -8.90 -3.60 2.72
C THR A 59 -8.35 -2.21 2.50
N LYS A 60 -7.13 -1.94 2.97
CA LYS A 60 -6.50 -0.62 2.89
C LYS A 60 -5.03 -0.76 2.50
N ILE A 61 -4.61 -0.01 1.49
CA ILE A 61 -3.25 0.00 0.97
C ILE A 61 -2.71 1.44 1.01
N ALA A 62 -1.70 1.70 1.84
CA ALA A 62 -0.96 2.96 1.79
C ALA A 62 0.24 2.82 0.85
N ALA A 63 0.23 3.59 -0.24
CA ALA A 63 1.25 3.49 -1.28
C ALA A 63 1.40 4.81 -2.06
N CYS A 64 1.81 4.74 -3.33
CA CYS A 64 1.88 5.90 -4.22
C CYS A 64 0.48 6.24 -4.78
N TYR A 65 0.34 6.38 -6.10
CA TYR A 65 -0.95 6.69 -6.73
C TYR A 65 -1.92 5.50 -6.73
N PRO A 66 -3.21 5.69 -6.37
CA PRO A 66 -4.22 4.63 -6.36
C PRO A 66 -4.35 3.90 -7.69
N ARG A 67 -4.39 4.67 -8.78
CA ARG A 67 -4.41 4.12 -10.14
C ARG A 67 -3.19 3.26 -10.46
N ALA A 68 -2.00 3.69 -10.04
CA ALA A 68 -0.77 2.96 -10.31
C ALA A 68 -0.78 1.62 -9.57
N VAL A 69 -1.17 1.61 -8.29
CA VAL A 69 -1.26 0.38 -7.48
C VAL A 69 -2.23 -0.61 -8.12
N LYS A 70 -3.45 -0.19 -8.47
CA LYS A 70 -4.42 -1.07 -9.15
C LYS A 70 -3.84 -1.67 -10.43
N TRP A 71 -3.09 -0.87 -11.19
CA TRP A 71 -2.43 -1.33 -12.41
C TRP A 71 -1.28 -2.31 -12.14
N LEU A 72 -0.52 -2.14 -11.06
CA LEU A 72 0.56 -3.06 -10.66
C LEU A 72 0.03 -4.46 -10.35
N PHE A 73 -1.08 -4.55 -9.61
CA PHE A 73 -1.74 -5.83 -9.33
C PHE A 73 -2.30 -6.48 -10.60
N HIS A 74 -2.93 -5.70 -11.48
CA HIS A 74 -3.41 -6.19 -12.77
C HIS A 74 -2.26 -6.69 -13.67
N ALA A 75 -1.16 -5.94 -13.77
CA ALA A 75 0.01 -6.32 -14.56
C ALA A 75 0.70 -7.59 -14.04
N ALA A 76 0.61 -7.84 -12.73
CA ALA A 76 1.08 -9.07 -12.10
C ALA A 76 0.16 -10.28 -12.35
N GLY A 77 -1.03 -10.08 -12.95
CA GLY A 77 -2.04 -11.12 -13.14
C GLY A 77 -2.86 -11.42 -11.89
N THR A 78 -2.83 -10.53 -10.89
CA THR A 78 -3.45 -10.71 -9.57
C THR A 78 -4.31 -9.48 -9.23
N PRO A 79 -5.31 -9.14 -10.07
CA PRO A 79 -6.05 -7.88 -9.91
C PRO A 79 -6.70 -7.78 -8.53
N LEU A 80 -6.62 -6.61 -7.92
CA LEU A 80 -7.35 -6.33 -6.67
C LEU A 80 -8.87 -6.44 -6.92
N PRO A 81 -9.66 -6.88 -5.92
CA PRO A 81 -11.12 -6.82 -5.98
C PRO A 81 -11.63 -5.43 -6.37
N ALA A 82 -12.73 -5.38 -7.11
CA ALA A 82 -13.35 -4.13 -7.55
C ALA A 82 -13.85 -3.28 -6.36
N ASP A 83 -14.35 -3.96 -5.33
CA ASP A 83 -14.90 -3.38 -4.11
C ASP A 83 -14.14 -3.87 -2.87
N GLY A 84 -14.16 -3.09 -1.80
CA GLY A 84 -13.59 -3.48 -0.50
C GLY A 84 -12.09 -3.27 -0.35
N VAL A 85 -11.39 -2.80 -1.39
CA VAL A 85 -9.98 -2.37 -1.30
C VAL A 85 -9.84 -0.88 -1.58
N GLU A 86 -9.39 -0.15 -0.58
CA GLU A 86 -9.08 1.27 -0.65
C GLU A 86 -7.57 1.47 -0.79
N VAL A 87 -7.15 2.34 -1.70
CA VAL A 87 -5.74 2.70 -1.86
C VAL A 87 -5.57 4.17 -1.50
N LEU A 88 -4.79 4.44 -0.46
CA LEU A 88 -4.52 5.77 0.09
C LEU A 88 -3.22 6.33 -0.51
N ASN A 89 -3.28 7.60 -0.94
CA ASN A 89 -2.27 8.21 -1.80
C ASN A 89 -1.22 8.97 -0.99
N MET A 90 -0.18 8.28 -0.51
CA MET A 90 0.91 8.93 0.23
C MET A 90 1.75 9.90 -0.62
N ARG A 91 1.56 9.93 -1.95
CA ARG A 91 2.30 10.86 -2.82
C ARG A 91 1.73 12.27 -2.78
N GLU A 92 0.42 12.41 -2.60
CA GLU A 92 -0.26 13.72 -2.62
C GLU A 92 -0.91 14.08 -1.30
N ASP A 93 -1.36 13.07 -0.54
CA ASP A 93 -2.04 13.28 0.73
C ASP A 93 -1.02 13.43 1.88
N SER A 94 -1.45 14.12 2.93
CA SER A 94 -0.64 14.28 4.13
C SER A 94 -0.56 12.98 4.93
N ALA A 95 0.47 12.84 5.78
CA ALA A 95 0.56 11.69 6.68
C ALA A 95 -0.62 11.63 7.67
N ASP A 96 -1.17 12.79 8.06
CA ASP A 96 -2.33 12.88 8.94
C ASP A 96 -3.58 12.30 8.29
N ASP A 97 -3.87 12.68 7.05
CA ASP A 97 -5.02 12.19 6.30
C ASP A 97 -4.90 10.68 6.05
N VAL A 98 -3.74 10.23 5.59
CA VAL A 98 -3.49 8.80 5.33
C VAL A 98 -3.65 7.98 6.61
N ILE A 99 -3.09 8.40 7.74
CA ILE A 99 -3.19 7.63 8.99
C ILE A 99 -4.62 7.62 9.53
N LYS A 100 -5.31 8.75 9.46
CA LYS A 100 -6.71 8.83 9.87
C LYS A 100 -7.55 7.83 9.10
N GLU A 101 -7.39 7.76 7.79
CA GLU A 101 -8.12 6.80 6.96
C GLU A 101 -7.62 5.36 7.17
N LEU A 102 -6.32 5.13 7.37
CA LEU A 102 -5.79 3.78 7.65
C LEU A 102 -6.36 3.16 8.92
N LEU A 103 -6.56 3.97 9.97
CA LEU A 103 -6.95 3.53 11.31
C LEU A 103 -8.44 3.70 11.62
N ALA A 104 -9.21 4.26 10.69
CA ALA A 104 -10.68 4.28 10.74
C ALA A 104 -11.27 2.88 10.55
#